data_AF-A0A957ZWX9-F1
#
_entry.id   AF-A0A957ZWX9-F1
#
_cell.length_a   1.000
_cell.length_b   1.000
_cell.length_c   1.000
_cell.angle_alpha   90.00
_cell.angle_beta   90.00
_cell.angle_gamma   90.00
#
_symmetry.space_group_name_H-M   'P 1'
#
loop_
_entity.id
_entity.type
_entity.pdbx_description
1 polymer ?
#
loop_
_entity_poly.entity_id
_entity_poly.type
_entity_poly.pdbx_seq_one_letter_code
_entity_poly.pdbx_strand_id
1 'polypeptide(L)'
;MTHETCEDLLGQLSAYIDGDLDPELCHALETHVADCENCRTVVDTLSETVHLYRALPPATVSATLSARLRTALGLAPVSVTAPSPASAGDITVPADSTE
;
A
#
# COMPACT_ATOMS: atom_id res chain seq x y z
N MET A 1 26.61 -16.35 4.79
CA MET A 1 25.48 -15.63 4.17
C MET A 1 25.58 -14.20 4.65
N THR A 2 26.01 -13.32 3.75
CA THR A 2 26.40 -11.94 4.02
C THR A 2 25.17 -11.08 4.24
N HIS A 3 25.01 -10.54 5.45
CA HIS A 3 23.90 -9.66 5.85
C HIS A 3 23.78 -8.41 4.95
N GLU A 4 24.87 -8.01 4.32
CA GLU A 4 24.99 -6.82 3.46
C GLU A 4 24.00 -6.83 2.28
N THR A 5 23.73 -7.99 1.67
CA THR A 5 22.76 -8.09 0.55
C THR A 5 21.30 -7.98 0.98
N CYS A 6 20.98 -8.26 2.25
CA CYS A 6 19.62 -8.16 2.76
C CYS A 6 19.24 -6.71 3.07
N GLU A 7 20.19 -5.93 3.59
CA GLU A 7 19.99 -4.50 3.88
C GLU A 7 19.80 -3.69 2.60
N ASP A 8 20.58 -3.99 1.56
CA ASP A 8 20.41 -3.38 0.22
C ASP A 8 19.04 -3.69 -0.38
N LEU A 9 18.50 -4.89 -0.13
CA LEU A 9 17.17 -5.30 -0.57
C LEU A 9 16.06 -4.52 0.13
N LEU A 10 16.18 -4.29 1.45
CA LEU A 10 15.21 -3.49 2.20
C LEU A 10 15.07 -2.08 1.62
N GLY A 11 16.18 -1.48 1.17
CA GLY A 11 16.17 -0.16 0.52
C GLY A 11 15.42 -0.13 -0.82
N GLN A 12 15.33 -1.25 -1.52
CA GLN A 12 14.71 -1.35 -2.85
C GLN A 12 13.24 -1.81 -2.81
N LEU A 13 12.79 -2.32 -1.66
CA LEU A 13 11.51 -3.01 -1.55
C LEU A 13 10.29 -2.11 -1.79
N SER A 14 10.36 -0.82 -1.41
CA SER A 14 9.27 0.13 -1.69
C SER A 14 9.06 0.29 -3.20
N ALA A 15 10.13 0.59 -3.93
CA ALA A 15 10.07 0.76 -5.39
C ALA A 15 9.63 -0.54 -6.10
N TYR A 16 10.05 -1.70 -5.59
CA TYR A 16 9.61 -3.00 -6.09
C TYR A 16 8.08 -3.18 -5.96
N ILE A 17 7.52 -2.90 -4.79
CA ILE A 17 6.08 -3.07 -4.52
C ILE A 17 5.22 -2.05 -5.28
N ASP A 18 5.74 -0.84 -5.46
CA ASP A 18 5.07 0.20 -6.25
C ASP A 18 5.18 -0.03 -7.77
N GLY A 19 6.06 -0.95 -8.19
CA GLY A 19 6.29 -1.27 -9.61
C GLY A 19 7.20 -0.28 -10.34
N ASP A 20 7.92 0.56 -9.60
CA ASP A 20 8.79 1.63 -10.08
C ASP A 20 10.29 1.25 -10.05
N LEU A 21 10.62 0.01 -9.66
CA LEU A 21 12.00 -0.48 -9.64
C LEU A 21 12.48 -0.86 -11.05
N ASP A 22 13.75 -0.55 -11.34
CA ASP A 22 14.39 -0.90 -12.60
C ASP A 22 14.35 -2.43 -12.86
N PRO A 23 14.09 -2.90 -14.09
CA PRO A 23 13.95 -4.32 -14.38
C PRO A 23 15.18 -5.18 -14.01
N GLU A 24 16.39 -4.66 -14.13
CA GLU A 24 17.61 -5.40 -13.76
C GLU A 24 17.68 -5.59 -12.24
N LEU A 25 17.29 -4.56 -11.48
CA LEU A 25 17.21 -4.61 -10.03
C LEU A 25 16.06 -5.49 -9.54
N CYS A 26 14.91 -5.47 -10.21
CA CYS A 26 13.80 -6.42 -9.94
C CYS A 26 14.29 -7.86 -10.03
N HIS A 27 14.99 -8.22 -11.11
CA HIS A 27 15.50 -9.59 -11.27
C HIS A 27 16.51 -9.97 -10.18
N ALA A 28 17.42 -9.06 -9.82
CA ALA A 28 18.40 -9.29 -8.75
C ALA A 28 17.70 -9.50 -7.39
N LEU A 29 16.67 -8.70 -7.11
CA LEU A 29 15.85 -8.79 -5.91
C LEU A 29 15.09 -10.12 -5.85
N GLU A 30 14.41 -10.51 -6.94
CA GLU A 30 13.69 -11.79 -7.05
C GLU A 30 14.62 -13.00 -6.85
N THR A 31 15.82 -12.95 -7.43
CA THR A 31 16.84 -13.98 -7.24
C THR A 31 17.23 -14.11 -5.77
N HIS A 32 17.46 -12.99 -5.08
CA HIS A 32 17.79 -13.02 -3.66
C HIS A 32 16.64 -13.55 -2.79
N VAL A 33 15.39 -13.13 -3.06
CA VAL A 33 14.19 -13.59 -2.34
C VAL A 33 13.95 -15.09 -2.53
N ALA A 34 14.31 -15.64 -3.70
CA ALA A 34 14.24 -17.07 -3.95
C ALA A 34 15.20 -17.86 -3.02
N ASP A 35 16.39 -17.32 -2.74
CA ASP A 35 17.43 -18.01 -1.96
C ASP A 35 17.47 -17.63 -0.46
N CYS A 36 16.76 -16.58 -0.04
CA CYS A 36 16.79 -16.07 1.34
C CYS A 36 15.40 -16.11 2.02
N GLU A 37 15.24 -16.98 3.02
CA GLU A 37 13.99 -17.12 3.79
C GLU A 37 13.59 -15.86 4.57
N ASN A 38 14.57 -15.13 5.12
CA ASN A 38 14.31 -13.90 5.87
C ASN A 38 13.73 -12.82 4.94
N CYS A 39 14.36 -12.60 3.78
CA CYS A 39 13.87 -11.62 2.81
C CYS A 39 12.53 -12.01 2.21
N ARG A 40 12.28 -13.31 1.99
CA ARG A 40 10.96 -13.81 1.59
C ARG A 40 9.88 -13.44 2.59
N THR A 41 10.12 -13.70 3.87
CA THR A 41 9.18 -13.34 4.95
C THR A 41 8.87 -11.83 4.95
N VAL A 42 9.88 -10.99 4.76
CA VAL A 42 9.71 -9.53 4.71
C VAL A 42 8.87 -9.10 3.51
N VAL A 43 9.19 -9.61 2.31
CA VAL A 43 8.47 -9.28 1.07
C VAL A 43 7.01 -9.72 1.16
N ASP A 44 6.77 -10.94 1.65
CA ASP A 44 5.42 -11.49 1.80
C ASP A 44 4.59 -10.66 2.78
N THR A 45 5.16 -10.35 3.95
CA THR A 45 4.46 -9.57 5.00
C THR A 45 4.13 -8.15 4.51
N LEU A 46 5.07 -7.49 3.81
CA LEU A 46 4.84 -6.16 3.30
C LEU A 46 3.80 -6.16 2.16
N SER A 47 3.87 -7.15 1.27
CA SER A 47 2.89 -7.32 0.20
C SER A 47 1.47 -7.54 0.74
N GLU A 48 1.34 -8.37 1.79
CA GLU A 48 0.07 -8.56 2.50
C GLU A 48 -0.43 -7.26 3.13
N THR A 49 0.46 -6.49 3.76
CA THR A 49 0.11 -5.18 4.35
C THR A 49 -0.45 -4.22 3.29
N VAL A 50 0.19 -4.16 2.11
CA VAL A 50 -0.29 -3.36 0.98
C VAL A 50 -1.63 -3.89 0.45
N HIS A 51 -1.81 -5.21 0.37
CA HIS A 51 -3.07 -5.82 -0.03
C HIS A 51 -4.22 -5.42 0.91
N LEU A 52 -4.02 -5.56 2.21
CA LEU A 52 -5.00 -5.18 3.24
C LEU A 52 -5.36 -3.70 3.15
N TYR A 53 -4.37 -2.82 2.96
CA TYR A 53 -4.61 -1.39 2.82
C TYR A 53 -5.43 -1.07 1.55
N ARG A 54 -5.13 -1.71 0.42
CA ARG A 54 -5.88 -1.55 -0.83
C ARG A 54 -7.30 -2.12 -0.76
N ALA A 55 -7.55 -3.08 0.12
CA ALA A 55 -8.87 -3.66 0.35
C ALA A 55 -9.79 -2.79 1.23
N LEU A 56 -9.25 -1.74 1.88
CA LEU A 56 -10.06 -0.82 2.66
C LEU A 56 -11.07 -0.07 1.78
N PRO A 57 -12.28 0.23 2.30
CA PRO A 57 -13.23 1.06 1.57
C PRO A 57 -12.62 2.43 1.28
N PRO A 58 -12.82 2.98 0.07
CA PRO A 58 -12.26 4.26 -0.30
C PRO A 58 -12.76 5.35 0.65
N ALA A 59 -11.86 6.23 1.07
CA ALA A 59 -12.22 7.36 1.91
C ALA A 59 -13.30 8.20 1.23
N THR A 60 -14.42 8.43 1.93
CA THR A 60 -15.50 9.25 1.41
C THR A 60 -15.12 10.73 1.56
N VAL A 61 -14.91 11.40 0.43
CA VAL A 61 -14.69 12.85 0.42
C VAL A 61 -16.05 13.55 0.41
N SER A 62 -16.23 14.58 1.25
CA SER A 62 -17.49 15.33 1.25
C SER A 62 -17.77 15.95 -0.12
N ALA A 63 -19.05 15.99 -0.51
CA ALA A 63 -19.46 16.56 -1.78
C ALA A 63 -19.03 18.03 -1.92
N THR A 64 -19.10 18.80 -0.82
CA THR A 64 -18.67 20.19 -0.77
C THR A 64 -17.17 20.36 -1.01
N LEU A 65 -16.33 19.51 -0.41
CA LEU A 65 -14.89 19.56 -0.64
C LEU A 65 -14.54 19.16 -2.08
N SER A 66 -15.15 18.09 -2.58
CA SER A 66 -14.97 17.65 -3.96
C SER A 66 -15.37 18.72 -4.98
N ALA A 67 -16.48 19.42 -4.75
CA ALA A 67 -16.93 20.51 -5.61
C ALA A 67 -15.92 21.67 -5.61
N ARG A 68 -15.46 22.09 -4.43
CA ARG A 68 -14.45 23.17 -4.31
C ARG A 68 -13.13 22.82 -4.98
N LEU A 69 -12.65 21.58 -4.81
CA LEU A 69 -11.43 21.09 -5.45
C LEU A 69 -11.54 21.10 -6.98
N ARG A 70 -12.66 20.61 -7.53
CA ARG A 70 -12.87 20.61 -8.99
C ARG A 70 -12.91 22.03 -9.56
N THR A 71 -13.59 22.96 -8.91
CA THR A 71 -13.60 24.36 -9.31
C THR A 71 -12.21 24.97 -9.29
N ALA A 72 -11.43 24.72 -8.24
CA ALA A 72 -10.06 25.22 -8.13
C ALA A 72 -9.13 24.66 -9.22
N LEU A 73 -9.33 23.40 -9.62
CA LEU A 73 -8.57 22.73 -10.67
C LEU A 73 -9.13 22.98 -12.09
N GLY A 74 -10.21 23.77 -12.24
CA GLY A 74 -10.83 24.05 -13.54
C GLY A 74 -11.50 22.83 -14.20
N LEU A 75 -11.84 21.80 -13.42
CA LEU A 75 -12.47 20.57 -13.91
C LEU A 75 -13.99 20.71 -13.99
N ALA A 76 -14.61 20.13 -15.02
CA ALA A 76 -16.07 20.14 -15.17
C ALA A 76 -16.78 19.42 -13.99
N PRO A 77 -17.98 19.88 -13.59
CA PRO A 77 -18.72 19.25 -12.50
C PRO A 77 -19.20 17.86 -12.90
N VAL A 78 -18.70 16.82 -12.22
CA VAL A 78 -19.24 15.46 -12.33
C VAL A 78 -20.37 15.31 -11.32
N SER A 79 -21.53 14.85 -11.78
CA SER A 79 -22.65 14.50 -10.91
C SER A 79 -22.29 13.24 -10.13
N VAL A 80 -21.80 13.40 -8.90
CA VAL A 80 -21.54 12.27 -8.00
C VAL A 80 -22.83 12.03 -7.21
N THR A 81 -23.53 10.95 -7.52
CA THR A 81 -24.65 10.49 -6.68
C THR A 81 -24.07 10.07 -5.33
N ALA A 82 -24.58 10.65 -4.24
CA ALA A 82 -24.05 10.43 -2.90
C ALA A 82 -24.18 8.96 -2.48
N PRO A 83 -23.11 8.30 -1.98
CA PRO A 83 -23.25 7.01 -1.32
C PRO A 83 -23.99 7.18 0.02
N SER A 84 -24.93 6.26 0.29
CA SER A 84 -25.75 6.20 1.50
C SER A 84 -24.88 6.09 2.77
N PRO A 85 -25.19 6.81 3.86
CA PRO A 85 -24.43 6.76 5.11
C PRO A 85 -24.79 5.52 5.93
N ALA A 86 -24.28 4.35 5.53
CA ALA A 86 -24.49 3.13 6.32
C ALA A 86 -23.30 2.17 6.21
N SER A 87 -22.23 2.46 6.93
CA SER A 87 -21.42 1.50 7.71
C SER A 87 -20.16 2.20 8.22
N ALA A 88 -20.25 2.85 9.38
CA ALA A 88 -19.05 3.07 10.19
C ALA A 88 -18.60 1.68 10.67
N GLY A 89 -17.69 1.06 9.92
CA GLY A 89 -16.98 -0.12 10.40
C GLY A 89 -16.02 0.34 11.49
N ASP A 90 -16.35 0.01 12.73
CA ASP A 90 -15.42 0.15 13.85
C ASP A 90 -14.20 -0.74 13.56
N ILE A 91 -13.02 -0.11 13.42
CA ILE A 91 -11.76 -0.85 13.38
C ILE A 91 -11.44 -1.19 14.83
N THR A 92 -11.93 -2.34 15.28
CA THR A 92 -11.49 -2.91 16.55
C THR A 92 -10.07 -3.44 16.35
N VAL A 93 -9.08 -2.70 16.85
CA VAL A 93 -7.69 -3.19 16.95
C VAL A 93 -7.66 -4.22 18.08
N PRO A 94 -7.32 -5.51 17.83
CA PRO A 94 -7.11 -6.45 18.92
C PRO A 94 -5.92 -5.97 19.74
N ALA A 95 -6.12 -5.81 21.05
CA ALA A 95 -5.05 -5.51 21.97
C ALA A 95 -4.03 -6.67 21.94
N ASP A 96 -2.80 -6.34 21.57
CA ASP A 96 -1.63 -7.21 21.65
C ASP A 96 -1.53 -7.79 23.07
N SER A 97 -1.83 -9.08 23.20
CA SER A 97 -1.59 -9.84 24.42
C SER A 97 -0.20 -10.44 24.32
N THR A 98 0.80 -9.62 24.60
CA THR A 98 2.16 -10.09 24.92
C THR A 98 2.16 -10.52 26.39
N GLU A 99 2.15 -11.84 26.62
CA GLU A 99 2.77 -12.48 27.80
C GLU A 99 4.26 -12.72 27.53
#